data_AF-A0A969V7F8-F1
#
_entry.id   AF-A0A969V7F8-F1
#
_cell.length_a   1.000
_cell.length_b   1.000
_cell.length_c   1.000
_cell.angle_alpha   90.00
_cell.angle_beta   90.00
_cell.angle_gamma   90.00
#
_symmetry.space_group_name_H-M   'P 1'
#
loop_
_entity.id
_entity.type
_entity.pdbx_description
1 polymer ?
#
loop_
_entity_poly.entity_id
_entity_poly.type
_entity_poly.pdbx_seq_one_letter_code
_entity_poly.pdbx_strand_id
1 'polypeptide(L)'
;MDEQEGVKLAPGGIKIIGNLVNMKDEVIADAIRQRGGGQGQISELRTDYQILTVGALANLATEGDEEARKAIKMLKQARKKREKYGNK
;
A
#
# COMPACT_ATOMS: atom_id res chain seq x y z
N MET A 1 -0.71 27.18 -6.10
CA MET A 1 -1.11 26.79 -4.74
C MET A 1 -1.94 25.56 -4.97
N ASP A 2 -1.27 24.43 -5.06
CA ASP A 2 -1.89 23.19 -5.47
C ASP A 2 -2.09 22.41 -4.17
N GLU A 3 -3.31 22.53 -3.64
CA GLU A 3 -3.79 21.79 -2.49
C GLU A 3 -3.60 20.31 -2.82
N GLN A 4 -2.52 19.71 -2.31
CA GLN A 4 -2.42 18.26 -2.22
C GLN A 4 -3.51 17.82 -1.24
N GLU A 5 -4.73 17.61 -1.76
CA GLU A 5 -5.79 16.91 -1.07
C GLU A 5 -5.29 15.48 -0.80
N GLY A 6 -4.56 15.33 0.31
CA GLY A 6 -4.12 14.04 0.77
C GLY A 6 -5.32 13.12 0.96
N VAL A 7 -5.15 11.86 0.64
CA VAL A 7 -6.22 10.86 0.70
C VAL A 7 -6.83 10.85 2.09
N LYS A 8 -8.14 11.11 2.15
CA LYS A 8 -8.92 11.06 3.37
C LYS A 8 -9.21 9.60 3.72
N LEU A 9 -8.61 9.14 4.81
CA LEU A 9 -8.81 7.78 5.30
C LEU A 9 -10.13 7.66 6.06
N ALA A 10 -10.90 6.63 5.75
CA ALA A 10 -12.00 6.19 6.59
C ALA A 10 -11.43 5.62 7.92
N PRO A 11 -12.20 5.62 9.02
CA PRO A 11 -11.78 5.01 10.28
C PRO A 11 -11.41 3.53 10.12
N GLY A 12 -12.07 2.80 9.21
CA GLY A 12 -11.68 1.44 8.83
C GLY A 12 -10.37 1.39 8.05
N GLY A 13 -10.15 2.34 7.13
CA GLY A 13 -8.91 2.47 6.37
C GLY A 13 -7.69 2.68 7.27
N ILE A 14 -7.82 3.52 8.30
CA ILE A 14 -6.77 3.71 9.32
C ILE A 14 -6.40 2.38 10.00
N LYS A 15 -7.41 1.57 10.37
CA LYS A 15 -7.18 0.24 10.97
C LYS A 15 -6.52 -0.74 9.99
N ILE A 16 -6.93 -0.71 8.71
CA ILE A 16 -6.37 -1.55 7.65
C ILE A 16 -4.90 -1.20 7.42
N ILE A 17 -4.57 0.08 7.28
CA ILE A 17 -3.20 0.56 7.02
C ILE A 17 -2.29 0.37 8.25
N GLY A 18 -2.81 0.64 9.46
CA GLY A 18 -2.05 0.61 10.71
C GLY A 18 -0.85 1.57 10.70
N ASN A 19 0.33 1.05 11.00
CA ASN A 19 1.59 1.82 11.08
C ASN A 19 2.08 2.40 9.73
N LEU A 20 1.34 2.18 8.65
CA LEU A 20 1.64 2.67 7.30
C LEU A 20 0.93 3.98 6.95
N VAL A 21 0.31 4.64 7.94
CA VAL A 21 -0.48 5.86 7.73
C VAL A 21 0.31 6.99 7.10
N ASN A 22 1.61 7.07 7.38
CA ASN A 22 2.49 8.07 6.77
C ASN A 22 2.70 7.85 5.26
N MET A 23 2.38 6.66 4.74
CA MET A 23 2.47 6.31 3.31
C MET A 23 1.11 6.41 2.61
N LYS A 24 0.07 6.97 3.27
CA LYS A 24 -1.30 6.97 2.74
C LYS A 24 -1.45 7.69 1.40
N ASP A 25 -0.60 8.70 1.15
CA ASP A 25 -0.61 9.53 -0.04
C ASP A 25 0.35 8.99 -1.13
N GLU A 26 1.12 7.94 -0.82
CA GLU A 26 2.03 7.32 -1.76
C GLU A 26 1.31 6.31 -2.64
N VAL A 27 1.77 6.18 -3.89
CA VAL A 27 1.32 5.13 -4.81
C VAL A 27 1.77 3.77 -4.28
N ILE A 28 0.88 2.77 -4.29
CA ILE A 28 1.15 1.45 -3.69
C ILE A 28 2.38 0.75 -4.29
N ALA A 29 2.58 0.88 -5.61
CA ALA A 29 3.72 0.29 -6.28
C ALA A 29 5.04 0.91 -5.78
N ASP A 30 5.06 2.21 -5.55
CA ASP A 30 6.22 2.92 -5.04
C ASP A 30 6.46 2.61 -3.56
N ALA A 31 5.40 2.63 -2.75
CA ALA A 31 5.46 2.26 -1.34
C ALA A 31 5.98 0.82 -1.14
N ILE A 32 5.61 -0.13 -2.02
CA ILE A 32 6.16 -1.49 -2.01
C ILE A 32 7.67 -1.47 -2.29
N ARG A 33 8.13 -0.74 -3.31
CA ARG A 33 9.57 -0.62 -3.63
C ARG A 33 10.35 0.00 -2.49
N GLN A 34 9.87 1.10 -1.91
CA GLN A 34 10.53 1.76 -0.78
C GLN A 34 10.70 0.83 0.43
N ARG A 35 9.72 -0.05 0.65
CA ARG A 35 9.78 -1.07 1.71
C ARG A 35 10.65 -2.28 1.36
N GLY A 36 11.29 -2.29 0.20
CA GLY A 36 12.17 -3.36 -0.28
C GLY A 36 11.46 -4.50 -1.00
N GLY A 37 10.22 -4.27 -1.46
CA GLY A 37 9.52 -5.19 -2.34
C GLY A 37 10.04 -5.09 -3.77
N GLY A 38 10.11 -6.23 -4.45
CA GLY A 38 10.58 -6.32 -5.83
C GLY A 38 9.47 -6.17 -6.87
N GLN A 39 9.88 -6.06 -8.14
CA GLN A 39 8.98 -6.03 -9.31
C GLN A 39 7.96 -7.18 -9.32
N GLY A 40 8.36 -8.39 -8.93
CA GLY A 40 7.44 -9.54 -8.85
C GLY A 40 6.21 -9.28 -7.97
N GLN A 41 6.37 -8.61 -6.82
CA GLN A 41 5.25 -8.29 -5.94
C GLN A 41 4.33 -7.21 -6.54
N ILE A 42 4.90 -6.31 -7.35
CA ILE A 42 4.15 -5.25 -8.01
C ILE A 42 3.35 -5.84 -9.17
N SER A 43 3.93 -6.79 -9.91
CA SER A 43 3.22 -7.54 -10.97
C SER A 43 2.08 -8.41 -10.42
N GLU A 44 2.12 -8.82 -9.15
CA GLU A 44 1.01 -9.53 -8.49
C GLU A 44 -0.17 -8.61 -8.12
N LEU A 45 0.00 -7.28 -8.18
CA LEU A 45 -1.10 -6.32 -8.02
C LEU A 45 -1.93 -6.23 -9.29
N ARG A 46 -3.24 -6.09 -9.11
CA ARG A 46 -4.16 -5.70 -10.19
C ARG A 46 -3.63 -4.42 -10.86
N THR A 47 -3.62 -4.40 -12.19
CA THR A 47 -2.95 -3.35 -12.96
C THR A 47 -3.48 -1.95 -12.63
N ASP A 48 -4.80 -1.80 -12.47
CA ASP A 48 -5.43 -0.54 -12.10
C ASP A 48 -5.11 -0.11 -10.65
N TYR A 49 -4.71 -1.04 -9.77
CA TYR A 49 -4.33 -0.72 -8.40
C TYR A 49 -2.90 -0.22 -8.29
N GLN A 50 -2.03 -0.51 -9.26
CA GLN A 50 -0.63 -0.12 -9.21
C GLN A 50 -0.42 1.40 -9.21
N ILE A 51 -1.40 2.17 -9.72
CA ILE A 51 -1.40 3.63 -9.75
C ILE A 51 -2.19 4.25 -8.59
N LEU A 52 -2.90 3.45 -7.78
CA LEU A 52 -3.67 3.94 -6.65
C LEU A 52 -2.78 4.17 -5.43
N THR A 53 -3.19 5.12 -4.59
CA THR A 53 -2.52 5.39 -3.33
C THR A 53 -2.82 4.32 -2.28
N VAL A 54 -1.90 4.14 -1.33
CA VAL A 54 -2.10 3.21 -0.21
C VAL A 54 -3.39 3.53 0.55
N GLY A 55 -3.71 4.81 0.72
CA GLY A 55 -4.91 5.24 1.42
C GLY A 55 -6.20 4.89 0.68
N ALA A 56 -6.21 5.05 -0.65
CA ALA A 56 -7.38 4.70 -1.47
C ALA A 56 -7.66 3.19 -1.39
N LEU A 57 -6.62 2.38 -1.50
CA LEU A 57 -6.72 0.92 -1.35
C LEU A 57 -7.14 0.51 0.07
N ALA A 58 -6.73 1.23 1.10
CA ALA A 58 -7.17 0.96 2.46
C ALA A 58 -8.67 1.23 2.68
N ASN A 59 -9.20 2.26 2.03
CA ASN A 59 -10.63 2.54 2.02
C ASN A 59 -11.40 1.46 1.26
N LEU A 60 -10.96 1.11 0.05
CA LEU A 60 -11.57 0.01 -0.74
C LEU A 60 -11.56 -1.33 0.02
N ALA A 61 -10.46 -1.64 0.71
CA ALA A 61 -10.37 -2.83 1.54
C ALA A 61 -11.33 -2.82 2.75
N THR A 62 -11.73 -1.64 3.21
CA THR A 62 -12.76 -1.48 4.26
C THR A 62 -14.16 -1.72 3.69
N GLU A 63 -14.38 -1.36 2.43
CA GLU A 63 -15.65 -1.59 1.70
C GLU A 63 -15.84 -3.06 1.29
N GLY A 64 -14.82 -3.91 1.51
CA GLY A 64 -14.87 -5.34 1.25
C GLY A 64 -14.08 -5.78 0.02
N ASP A 65 -13.31 -4.89 -0.61
CA ASP A 65 -12.49 -5.25 -1.76
C ASP A 65 -11.28 -6.12 -1.35
N GLU A 66 -11.35 -7.41 -1.70
CA GLU A 66 -10.33 -8.39 -1.33
C GLU A 66 -8.98 -8.16 -2.03
N GLU A 67 -9.00 -7.64 -3.28
CA GLU A 67 -7.81 -7.31 -4.05
C GLU A 67 -7.07 -6.13 -3.41
N ALA A 68 -7.81 -5.13 -2.92
CA ALA A 68 -7.26 -3.98 -2.22
C ALA A 68 -6.67 -4.41 -0.87
N ARG A 69 -7.35 -5.33 -0.16
CA ARG A 69 -6.85 -5.94 1.06
C ARG A 69 -5.56 -6.72 0.82
N LYS A 70 -5.49 -7.46 -0.29
CA LYS A 70 -4.29 -8.18 -0.73
C LYS A 70 -3.15 -7.22 -1.06
N ALA A 71 -3.43 -6.10 -1.74
CA ALA A 71 -2.44 -5.06 -2.04
C ALA A 71 -1.81 -4.47 -0.77
N ILE A 72 -2.63 -4.09 0.21
CA ILE A 72 -2.14 -3.60 1.51
C ILE A 72 -1.32 -4.68 2.24
N LYS A 73 -1.74 -5.96 2.16
CA LYS A 73 -0.99 -7.08 2.74
C LYS A 73 0.38 -7.25 2.08
N MET A 74 0.48 -7.13 0.76
CA MET A 74 1.76 -7.19 0.03
C MET A 74 2.72 -6.08 0.49
N LEU A 75 2.22 -4.85 0.65
CA LEU A 75 2.99 -3.72 1.20
C LEU A 75 3.53 -4.00 2.61
N LYS A 76 2.70 -4.55 3.49
CA LYS A 76 3.13 -4.95 4.85
C LYS A 76 4.24 -6.01 4.79
N GLN A 77 4.12 -6.98 3.89
CA GLN A 77 5.10 -8.06 3.74
C GLN A 77 6.42 -7.62 3.10
N ALA A 78 6.43 -6.59 2.25
CA ALA A 78 7.64 -6.10 1.57
C ALA A 78 8.78 -5.82 2.56
N ARG A 79 8.49 -5.11 3.66
CA ARG A 79 9.47 -4.83 4.73
C ARG A 79 10.01 -6.11 5.37
N LYS A 80 9.14 -7.08 5.67
CA LYS A 80 9.54 -8.34 6.31
C LYS A 80 10.45 -9.18 5.40
N LYS A 81 10.23 -9.15 4.07
CA LYS A 81 11.11 -9.80 3.10
C LYS A 81 12.46 -9.09 3.04
N ARG A 82 12.50 -7.76 3.06
CA ARG A 82 13.76 -7.00 3.15
C ARG A 82 14.52 -7.31 4.44
N GLU A 83 13.86 -7.32 5.59
CA GLU A 83 14.51 -7.64 6.88
C GLU A 83 15.04 -9.08 6.91
N LYS A 84 14.34 -10.03 6.25
CA LYS A 84 14.73 -11.45 6.24
C LYS A 84 15.82 -11.78 5.21
N TYR A 85 15.81 -11.14 4.05
CA TYR A 85 16.67 -11.50 2.90
C TYR A 85 17.61 -10.37 2.44
N GLY A 86 17.43 -9.15 2.92
CA GLY A 86 18.19 -7.96 2.53
C GLY A 86 19.49 -7.76 3.29
N ASN A 87 20.03 -8.81 3.91
CA ASN A 87 21.38 -8.78 4.48
C ASN A 87 22.39 -9.05 3.35
N LYS A 88 22.69 -8.02 2.54
CA LYS A 88 23.86 -7.97 1.67
C LYS A 88 24.29 -6.54 1.44
#